data_AF-A0A372YPJ5-F1
#
_entry.id   AF-A0A372YPJ5-F1
#
_cell.length_a   1.000
_cell.length_b   1.000
_cell.length_c   1.000
_cell.angle_alpha   90.00
_cell.angle_beta   90.00
_cell.angle_gamma   90.00
#
_symmetry.space_group_name_H-M   'P 1'
#
loop_
_entity.id
_entity.type
_entity.pdbx_description
1 polymer ?
#
loop_
_entity_poly.entity_id
_entity_poly.type
_entity_poly.pdbx_seq_one_letter_code
_entity_poly.pdbx_strand_id
1 'polypeptide(L)'
;MLLPVQIQSILYHFLMGWVYGLGFSFLLNFVKYVHVSFLRGTMEILFHVLFTSLLYYGLYGINGGITNIYLLGFFLLGVMVYYTWYLAVFQQFFFALVKTLRPLRKKLKLVKSKILAIIRLPKKIRRRRINERRSKKNKRKKKKEETSISHVL
;
A
#
# COMPACT_ATOMS: atom_id res chain seq x y z
N MET A 1 19.50 7.53 38.54
CA MET A 1 19.48 8.41 37.35
C MET A 1 19.57 9.85 37.80
N LEU A 2 20.37 10.67 37.13
CA LEU A 2 20.42 12.12 37.37
C LEU A 2 19.08 12.77 36.96
N LEU A 3 18.65 13.79 37.69
CA LEU A 3 17.37 14.49 37.46
C LEU A 3 17.20 15.01 36.01
N PRO A 4 18.22 15.61 35.37
CA PRO A 4 18.10 16.05 33.98
C PRO A 4 17.80 14.91 33.00
N VAL A 5 18.41 13.74 33.22
CA VAL A 5 18.24 12.58 32.35
C VAL A 5 16.83 11.98 32.50
N GLN A 6 16.24 12.07 33.69
CA GLN A 6 14.85 11.66 33.92
C GLN A 6 13.88 12.56 33.16
N ILE A 7 14.07 13.88 33.23
CA ILE A 7 13.24 14.86 32.49
C ILE A 7 13.36 14.62 30.99
N GLN A 8 14.58 14.43 30.48
CA GLN A 8 14.81 14.12 29.06
C GLN A 8 14.13 12.83 28.64
N SER A 9 14.21 11.78 29.46
CA SER A 9 13.58 10.48 29.18
C SER A 9 12.05 10.60 29.14
N ILE A 10 11.45 11.38 30.05
CA ILE A 10 10.02 11.66 30.09
C ILE A 10 9.58 12.41 28.83
N LEU A 11 10.26 13.52 28.51
CA LEU A 11 9.93 14.34 27.34
C LEU A 11 10.11 13.54 26.04
N TYR A 12 11.16 12.72 25.97
CA TYR A 12 11.40 11.84 24.84
C TYR A 12 10.27 10.82 24.65
N HIS A 13 9.82 10.14 25.72
CA HIS A 13 8.71 9.17 25.62
C HIS A 13 7.40 9.84 25.22
N PHE A 14 7.11 11.01 25.79
CA PHE A 14 5.93 11.78 25.40
C PHE A 14 5.98 12.15 23.91
N LEU A 15 7.10 12.68 23.44
CA LEU A 15 7.28 13.03 22.03
C LEU A 15 7.20 11.80 21.12
N MET A 16 7.82 10.69 21.51
CA MET A 16 7.74 9.44 20.76
C MET A 16 6.32 8.90 20.71
N GLY A 17 5.53 9.02 21.77
CA GLY A 17 4.10 8.70 21.75
C GLY A 17 3.33 9.53 20.72
N TRP A 18 3.61 10.82 20.66
CA TRP A 18 3.02 11.70 19.65
C TRP A 18 3.44 11.33 18.22
N VAL A 19 4.75 11.11 17.99
CA VAL A 19 5.29 10.70 16.67
C VAL A 19 4.75 9.33 16.25
N TYR A 20 4.59 8.41 17.21
CA TYR A 20 3.97 7.11 16.98
C TYR A 20 2.56 7.26 16.43
N GLY A 21 1.73 8.07 17.08
CA GLY A 21 0.36 8.35 16.64
C GLY A 21 0.32 8.89 15.21
N LEU A 22 1.21 9.83 14.90
CA LEU A 22 1.38 10.40 13.56
C LEU A 22 1.79 9.34 12.52
N GLY A 23 2.85 8.58 12.80
CA GLY A 23 3.36 7.55 11.91
C GLY A 23 2.35 6.43 11.66
N PHE A 24 1.68 5.98 12.72
CA PHE A 24 0.67 4.93 12.62
C PHE A 24 -0.57 5.40 11.84
N SER A 25 -1.03 6.64 12.08
CA SER A 25 -2.12 7.24 11.30
C SER A 25 -1.75 7.38 9.83
N PHE A 26 -0.51 7.74 9.52
CA PHE A 26 -0.01 7.79 8.16
C PHE A 26 -0.02 6.42 7.51
N LEU A 27 0.49 5.40 8.21
CA LEU A 27 0.49 4.02 7.74
C LEU A 27 -0.92 3.53 7.40
N LEU A 28 -1.87 3.70 8.31
CA LEU A 28 -3.26 3.27 8.11
C LEU A 28 -3.91 3.94 6.91
N ASN A 29 -3.77 5.27 6.79
CA ASN A 29 -4.32 6.02 5.67
C ASN A 29 -3.62 5.68 4.36
N PHE A 30 -2.31 5.41 4.39
CA PHE A 30 -1.55 4.98 3.22
C PHE A 30 -1.98 3.59 2.73
N VAL A 31 -2.08 2.60 3.62
CA VAL A 31 -2.54 1.25 3.28
C VAL A 31 -3.95 1.30 2.69
N LYS A 32 -4.84 2.09 3.30
CA LYS A 32 -6.19 2.36 2.76
C LYS A 32 -6.13 2.98 1.36
N TYR A 33 -5.24 3.95 1.13
CA TYR A 33 -5.08 4.59 -0.17
C TYR A 33 -4.55 3.64 -1.26
N VAL A 34 -3.58 2.78 -0.95
CA VAL A 34 -2.98 1.85 -1.92
C VAL A 34 -3.90 0.63 -2.20
N HIS A 35 -4.90 0.38 -1.34
CA HIS A 35 -5.87 -0.72 -1.46
C HIS A 35 -5.21 -2.11 -1.38
N VAL A 36 -4.17 -2.28 -0.56
CA VAL A 36 -3.50 -3.57 -0.39
C VAL A 36 -3.81 -4.12 0.99
N SER A 37 -4.97 -4.77 1.10
CA SER A 37 -5.45 -5.35 2.36
C SER A 37 -4.56 -6.48 2.86
N PHE A 38 -3.95 -7.27 1.97
CA PHE A 38 -3.08 -8.39 2.34
C PHE A 38 -1.78 -7.96 3.04
N LEU A 39 -1.19 -6.84 2.63
CA LEU A 39 0.05 -6.32 3.25
C LEU A 39 -0.23 -5.50 4.51
N ARG A 40 -1.49 -5.26 4.87
CA ARG A 40 -1.84 -4.40 6.00
C ARG A 40 -1.23 -4.91 7.30
N GLY A 41 -1.47 -6.17 7.65
CA GLY A 41 -0.95 -6.76 8.87
C GLY A 41 0.58 -6.79 8.90
N THR A 42 1.22 -7.18 7.79
CA THR A 42 2.68 -7.20 7.69
C THR A 42 3.29 -5.80 7.88
N MET A 43 2.70 -4.77 7.28
CA MET A 43 3.15 -3.39 7.41
C MET A 43 2.94 -2.84 8.81
N GLU A 44 1.82 -3.17 9.47
CA GLU A 44 1.55 -2.80 10.86
C GLU A 44 2.58 -3.43 11.81
N ILE A 45 2.83 -4.74 11.69
CA ILE A 45 3.84 -5.44 12.50
C ILE A 45 5.23 -4.83 12.26
N LEU A 46 5.63 -4.65 11.00
CA LEU A 46 6.93 -4.07 10.67
C LEU A 46 7.07 -2.66 11.24
N PHE A 47 6.01 -1.86 11.19
CA PHE A 47 6.00 -0.53 11.79
C PHE A 47 6.22 -0.60 13.30
N HIS A 48 5.51 -1.45 14.04
CA HIS A 48 5.70 -1.57 15.49
C HIS A 48 7.11 -2.04 15.85
N VAL A 49 7.68 -3.00 15.12
CA VAL A 49 9.04 -3.47 15.33
C VAL A 49 10.05 -2.35 15.08
N LEU A 50 9.97 -1.69 13.93
CA LEU A 50 10.88 -0.58 13.59
C LEU A 50 10.75 0.58 14.57
N PHE A 51 9.52 0.94 14.95
CA PHE A 51 9.27 2.04 15.86
C PHE A 51 9.78 1.73 17.26
N THR A 52 9.53 0.52 17.78
CA THR A 52 10.03 0.11 19.10
C THR A 52 11.55 0.08 19.13
N SER A 53 12.20 -0.42 18.07
CA SER A 53 13.66 -0.37 17.93
C SER A 53 14.20 1.05 17.90
N LEU A 54 13.53 1.97 17.17
CA LEU A 54 13.91 3.38 17.13
C LEU A 54 13.73 4.07 18.49
N LEU A 55 12.60 3.81 19.16
CA LEU A 55 12.31 4.31 20.50
C LEU A 55 13.41 3.87 21.47
N TYR A 56 13.74 2.59 21.48
CA TYR A 56 14.78 2.04 22.34
C TYR A 56 16.15 2.63 21.99
N TYR A 57 16.49 2.76 20.71
CA TYR A 57 17.77 3.35 20.28
C TYR A 57 17.94 4.80 20.79
N GLY A 58 16.92 5.65 20.65
CA GLY A 58 17.01 7.02 21.16
C GLY A 58 17.01 7.07 22.69
N LEU A 59 16.30 6.17 23.36
CA LEU A 59 16.34 6.05 24.82
C LEU A 59 17.73 5.60 25.32
N TYR A 60 18.36 4.67 24.60
CA TYR A 60 19.70 4.19 24.89
C TYR A 60 20.73 5.32 24.90
N GLY A 61 20.62 6.27 23.95
CA GLY A 61 21.47 7.46 23.91
C GLY A 61 21.26 8.44 25.06
N ILE A 62 20.12 8.39 25.75
CA ILE A 62 19.79 9.30 26.85
C ILE A 62 20.16 8.69 28.20
N ASN A 63 19.68 7.48 28.48
CA ASN A 63 19.74 6.88 29.81
C ASN A 63 20.33 5.46 29.86
N GLY A 64 20.92 4.99 28.76
CA GLY A 64 21.46 3.63 28.64
C GLY A 64 20.40 2.55 28.40
N GLY A 65 19.16 2.91 28.06
CA GLY A 65 18.10 1.98 27.67
C GLY A 65 17.22 1.53 28.84
N ILE A 66 17.36 2.16 30.00
CA ILE A 66 16.57 1.84 31.19
C ILE A 66 15.15 2.35 30.99
N THR A 67 14.20 1.42 30.85
CA THR A 67 12.78 1.75 30.63
C THR A 67 12.00 1.52 31.92
N ASN A 68 11.64 2.61 32.59
CA ASN A 68 10.78 2.57 33.77
C ASN A 68 9.30 2.58 33.38
N ILE A 69 8.44 1.96 34.18
CA ILE A 69 7.01 1.82 33.86
C ILE A 69 6.27 3.15 33.69
N TYR A 70 6.66 4.20 34.43
CA TYR A 70 6.04 5.52 34.30
C TYR A 70 6.28 6.16 32.92
N LEU A 71 7.36 5.80 32.22
CA LEU A 71 7.66 6.29 30.88
C LEU A 71 6.64 5.78 29.85
N LEU A 72 6.10 4.58 30.07
CA LEU A 72 4.99 4.05 29.26
C LEU A 72 3.73 4.91 29.42
N GLY A 73 3.47 5.41 30.62
CA GLY A 73 2.37 6.35 30.89
C GLY A 73 2.53 7.65 30.08
N PHE A 74 3.72 8.24 30.08
CA PHE A 74 4.00 9.43 29.27
C PHE A 74 3.94 9.17 27.76
N PHE A 75 4.37 8.00 27.32
CA PHE A 75 4.19 7.57 25.94
C PHE A 75 2.71 7.52 25.55
N LEU A 76 1.87 6.87 26.37
CA LEU A 76 0.42 6.81 26.14
C LEU A 76 -0.22 8.19 26.17
N LEU A 77 0.22 9.10 27.05
CA LEU A 77 -0.22 10.49 27.06
C LEU A 77 0.12 11.20 25.74
N GLY A 78 1.33 11.00 25.21
CA GLY A 78 1.70 11.55 23.90
C GLY A 78 0.82 11.04 22.76
N VAL A 79 0.53 9.73 22.76
CA VAL A 79 -0.40 9.10 21.81
C VAL A 79 -1.81 9.69 21.94
N MET A 80 -2.30 9.85 23.17
CA MET A 80 -3.61 10.42 23.46
C MET A 80 -3.70 11.86 22.94
N VAL A 81 -2.74 12.72 23.28
CA VAL A 81 -2.66 14.11 22.81
C VAL A 81 -2.69 14.18 21.28
N TYR A 82 -1.94 13.31 20.61
CA TYR A 82 -1.97 13.21 19.15
C TYR A 82 -3.38 12.91 18.63
N TYR A 83 -4.04 11.86 19.13
CA TYR A 83 -5.34 11.45 18.62
C TYR A 83 -6.47 12.44 18.94
N THR A 84 -6.41 13.09 20.09
CA THR A 84 -7.43 14.05 20.52
C THR A 84 -7.34 15.37 19.75
N TRP A 85 -6.14 15.90 19.49
CA TRP A 85 -5.98 17.25 18.95
C TRP A 85 -5.42 17.31 17.53
N TYR A 86 -4.54 16.37 17.15
CA TYR A 86 -3.81 16.45 15.89
C TYR A 86 -4.38 15.59 14.77
N LEU A 87 -5.23 14.60 15.08
CA LEU A 87 -5.79 13.71 14.07
C LEU A 87 -6.55 14.47 12.97
N ALA A 88 -7.37 15.46 13.35
CA ALA A 88 -8.15 16.25 12.40
C ALA A 88 -7.26 17.04 11.44
N VAL A 89 -6.22 17.68 11.96
CA VAL A 89 -5.22 18.43 11.17
C VAL A 89 -4.46 17.48 10.25
N PHE A 90 -4.04 16.32 10.77
CA PHE A 90 -3.35 15.29 10.02
C PHE A 90 -4.18 14.79 8.83
N GLN A 91 -5.48 14.56 9.02
CA GLN A 91 -6.35 14.07 7.94
C GLN A 91 -6.45 15.05 6.77
N GLN A 92 -6.57 16.36 7.06
CA GLN A 92 -6.58 17.40 6.03
C GLN A 92 -5.26 17.43 5.25
N PHE A 93 -4.14 17.39 5.98
CA PHE A 93 -2.80 17.30 5.39
C PHE A 93 -2.64 16.05 4.51
N PHE A 94 -3.06 14.89 5.00
CA PHE A 94 -2.95 13.63 4.26
C PHE A 94 -3.78 13.66 2.97
N PHE A 95 -4.98 14.22 3.00
CA PHE A 95 -5.81 14.37 1.80
C PHE A 95 -5.15 15.29 0.76
N ALA A 96 -4.56 16.40 1.19
CA ALA A 96 -3.80 17.29 0.32
C ALA A 96 -2.59 16.57 -0.30
N LEU A 97 -1.83 15.83 0.50
CA LEU A 97 -0.70 15.03 0.03
C LEU A 97 -1.13 13.99 -1.02
N VAL A 98 -2.22 13.25 -0.75
CA VAL A 98 -2.77 12.27 -1.69
C VAL A 98 -3.24 12.93 -2.99
N LYS A 99 -3.82 14.14 -2.93
CA LYS A 99 -4.22 14.91 -4.11
C LYS A 99 -3.01 15.19 -5.01
N THR A 100 -1.89 15.58 -4.42
CA THR A 100 -0.62 15.83 -5.13
C THR A 100 -0.03 14.54 -5.72
N LEU A 101 -0.20 13.39 -5.06
CA LEU A 101 0.29 12.09 -5.53
C LEU A 101 -0.63 11.40 -6.56
N ARG A 102 -1.87 11.88 -6.74
CA ARG A 102 -2.85 11.36 -7.71
C ARG A 102 -2.31 11.28 -9.16
N PRO A 103 -1.66 12.31 -9.74
CA PRO A 103 -1.10 12.24 -11.10
C PRO A 103 -0.02 11.16 -11.25
N LEU A 104 0.84 10.95 -10.25
CA LEU A 104 1.86 9.90 -10.26
C LEU A 104 1.22 8.51 -10.36
N ARG A 105 0.17 8.25 -9.58
CA ARG A 105 -0.57 6.97 -9.65
C ARG A 105 -1.23 6.76 -11.01
N LYS A 106 -1.76 7.81 -11.65
CA LYS A 106 -2.31 7.71 -13.01
C LYS A 106 -1.23 7.29 -14.00
N LYS A 107 -0.04 7.91 -13.95
CA LYS A 107 1.11 7.52 -14.80
C LYS A 107 1.51 6.05 -14.58
N LEU A 108 1.62 5.59 -13.33
CA LEU A 108 1.93 4.19 -13.02
C LEU A 108 0.87 3.21 -13.55
N LYS A 109 -0.43 3.54 -13.44
CA LYS A 109 -1.51 2.72 -14.01
C LYS A 109 -1.42 2.64 -15.54
N LEU A 110 -1.10 3.75 -16.21
CA LEU A 110 -0.92 3.78 -17.66
C LEU A 110 0.26 2.89 -18.09
N VAL A 111 1.38 2.94 -17.37
CA VAL A 111 2.54 2.05 -17.63
C VAL A 111 2.15 0.58 -17.45
N LYS A 112 1.50 0.23 -16.34
CA LYS A 112 1.01 -1.14 -16.10
C LYS A 112 0.05 -1.62 -17.19
N SER A 113 -0.85 -0.74 -17.65
CA SER A 113 -1.78 -1.03 -18.76
C SER A 113 -1.06 -1.24 -20.09
N LYS A 114 -0.05 -0.42 -20.41
CA LYS A 114 0.77 -0.58 -21.62
C LYS A 114 1.53 -1.90 -21.60
N ILE A 115 2.19 -2.22 -20.49
CA ILE A 115 2.92 -3.50 -20.31
C ILE A 115 1.95 -4.68 -20.46
N LEU A 116 0.78 -4.62 -19.81
CA LEU A 116 -0.23 -5.67 -19.92
C LEU A 116 -0.78 -5.81 -21.35
N ALA A 117 -0.93 -4.70 -22.08
CA ALA A 117 -1.35 -4.71 -23.48
C ALA A 117 -0.29 -5.38 -24.37
N ILE A 118 0.99 -5.07 -24.16
CA ILE A 118 2.12 -5.71 -24.83
C ILE A 118 2.13 -7.22 -24.55
N ILE A 119 1.97 -7.65 -23.30
CA ILE A 119 1.92 -9.07 -22.93
C ILE A 119 0.69 -9.79 -23.53
N ARG A 120 -0.45 -9.12 -23.64
CA ARG A 120 -1.70 -9.72 -24.18
C ARG A 120 -1.78 -9.67 -25.71
N LEU A 121 -1.00 -8.82 -26.39
CA LEU A 121 -0.99 -8.68 -27.85
C LEU A 121 -0.75 -10.03 -28.56
N PRO A 122 0.27 -10.83 -28.18
CA PRO A 122 0.54 -12.13 -28.79
C PRO A 122 -0.61 -13.12 -28.63
N LYS A 123 -1.24 -13.16 -27.44
CA LYS A 123 -2.41 -14.02 -27.18
C LYS A 123 -3.61 -13.61 -28.03
N LYS A 124 -3.86 -12.31 -28.22
CA LYS A 124 -4.96 -11.80 -29.06
C LYS A 124 -4.72 -12.09 -30.55
N ILE A 125 -3.50 -11.88 -31.03
CA ILE A 125 -3.11 -12.20 -32.43
C ILE A 125 -3.22 -13.70 -32.69
N ARG A 126 -2.73 -14.54 -31.77
CA ARG A 126 -2.84 -16.01 -31.88
C ARG A 126 -4.30 -16.46 -31.93
N ARG A 127 -5.18 -15.92 -31.08
CA ARG A 127 -6.62 -16.23 -31.10
C ARG A 127 -7.30 -15.81 -32.41
N ARG A 128 -6.98 -14.62 -32.94
CA ARG A 128 -7.49 -14.15 -34.24
C ARG A 128 -7.12 -15.12 -35.39
N ARG A 129 -5.85 -15.52 -35.50
CA ARG A 129 -5.40 -16.48 -36.53
C ARG A 129 -6.11 -17.83 -36.44
N ILE A 130 -6.37 -18.33 -35.23
CA ILE A 130 -7.12 -19.60 -35.03
C ILE A 130 -8.56 -19.45 -35.50
N ASN A 131 -9.23 -18.35 -35.17
CA ASN A 131 -10.61 -18.10 -35.58
C ASN A 131 -10.74 -17.93 -37.11
N GLU A 132 -9.78 -17.25 -37.75
CA GLU A 132 -9.74 -17.15 -39.22
C GLU A 132 -9.56 -18.52 -39.90
N ARG A 133 -8.68 -19.38 -39.36
CA ARG A 133 -8.52 -20.76 -39.85
C ARG A 133 -9.79 -21.58 -39.69
N ARG A 134 -10.47 -21.48 -38.54
CA ARG A 134 -11.77 -22.14 -38.30
C ARG A 134 -12.86 -21.62 -39.25
N SER A 135 -12.95 -20.31 -39.44
CA SER A 135 -13.89 -19.68 -40.37
C SER A 135 -13.67 -20.14 -41.82
N LYS A 136 -12.42 -20.15 -42.30
CA LYS A 136 -12.07 -20.67 -43.64
C LYS A 136 -12.40 -22.16 -43.78
N LYS A 137 -12.17 -22.98 -42.75
CA LYS A 137 -12.51 -24.40 -42.75
C LYS A 137 -14.02 -24.62 -42.81
N ASN A 138 -14.79 -23.86 -42.04
CA ASN A 138 -16.26 -23.93 -42.08
C ASN A 138 -16.83 -23.47 -43.42
N LYS A 139 -16.31 -22.40 -44.01
CA LYS A 139 -16.71 -21.97 -45.36
C LYS A 139 -16.43 -23.04 -46.43
N ARG A 140 -15.29 -23.73 -46.35
CA ARG A 140 -14.96 -24.85 -47.26
C ARG A 140 -15.87 -26.06 -47.07
N LYS A 141 -16.24 -26.38 -45.82
CA LYS A 141 -17.21 -27.45 -45.53
C LYS A 141 -18.59 -27.12 -46.10
N LYS A 142 -19.11 -25.91 -45.85
CA LYS A 142 -20.39 -25.45 -46.40
C LYS A 142 -20.42 -25.52 -47.93
N LYS A 143 -19.37 -25.05 -48.60
CA LYS A 143 -19.27 -25.13 -50.07
C LYS A 143 -19.30 -26.57 -50.59
N LYS A 144 -18.68 -27.51 -49.88
CA LYS A 144 -18.70 -28.94 -50.24
C LYS A 144 -20.08 -29.57 -50.02
N GLU A 145 -20.76 -29.22 -48.93
CA GLU A 145 -22.15 -29.63 -48.69
C GLU A 145 -23.08 -29.10 -49.79
N GLU A 146 -22.99 -27.80 -50.12
CA GLU A 146 -23.79 -27.18 -51.18
C GLU A 146 -23.54 -27.81 -52.57
N THR A 147 -22.28 -28.14 -52.92
CA THR A 147 -21.95 -28.84 -54.18
C THR A 147 -22.33 -30.31 -54.19
N SER A 148 -22.33 -30.98 -53.03
CA SER A 148 -22.84 -32.37 -52.93
C SER A 148 -24.35 -32.44 -53.10
N ILE A 149 -25.09 -31.44 -52.62
CA ILE A 149 -26.55 -31.38 -52.76
C ILE A 149 -26.95 -31.05 -54.21
N SER A 150 -26.19 -30.20 -54.91
CA SER A 150 -26.45 -29.87 -56.32
C SER A 150 -26.11 -30.98 -57.32
N HIS A 151 -25.37 -32.02 -56.90
CA HIS A 151 -25.03 -33.18 -57.75
C HIS A 151 -26.00 -34.36 -57.56
N VAL A 152 -26.89 -34.28 -56.57
CA VAL A 152 -27.88 -35.32 -56.23
C VAL A 152 -29.30 -34.95 -56.71
N LEU A 153 -29.50 -33.70 -57.14
CA LEU A 153 -30.69 -33.19 -57.84
C LEU A 153 -30.46 -33.21 -59.36
#